data_AF-A0A2B4RCH8-F1
#
_entry.id   AF-A0A2B4RCH8-F1
#
_cell.length_a   1.000
_cell.length_b   1.000
_cell.length_c   1.000
_cell.angle_alpha   90.00
_cell.angle_beta   90.00
_cell.angle_gamma   90.00
#
_symmetry.space_group_name_H-M   'P 1'
#
loop_
_entity.id
_entity.type
_entity.pdbx_description
1 polymer ?
#
loop_
_entity_poly.entity_id
_entity_poly.type
_entity_poly.pdbx_seq_one_letter_code
_entity_poly.pdbx_strand_id
1 'polypeptide(L)'
;MNSIYFILYSIFVGPPTTGKSQVIKECAISPMESVTAEADSASPVIQKYTSSGMIKPVAHIKRGFLLSAEIYDVLFKLLKSDEENATGDVQALCQLFSGEEASYRYATEKSREVAANTPFFISGATQIPFAARLVALLDQGNGLLDRFLITFPKCLRPAPYQTSQAIESLKESALSSLSSIGDVFVEIARLHLSHSTYTLNQEAKETMNTVNEEFITEVNEAMLEGTTPPKTKKIDIILRVAAALHIFNHVTAELLQRRKPTQPADEIEHSTLLCAIDYVAWTESQKEIFVERRMKIMILPKLALSVMNASLESIARFADAETLQQIVNRVDLYLHDAESSLLDYETRDIVEKRNEIFKAVLEYTKAVVERELSDEKDGHECGR
;
A
#
# COMPACT_ATOMS: atom_id res chain seq x y z
N MET A 1 -2.51 23.97 17.12
CA MET A 1 -2.67 22.67 16.45
C MET A 1 -3.99 22.07 16.90
N ASN A 2 -4.83 21.73 15.92
CA ASN A 2 -6.17 21.15 16.12
C ASN A 2 -6.07 19.72 16.65
N SER A 3 -7.16 19.23 17.25
CA SER A 3 -7.38 17.84 17.65
C SER A 3 -6.85 16.84 16.62
N ILE A 4 -6.19 15.76 17.08
CA ILE A 4 -5.74 14.67 16.20
C ILE A 4 -6.93 13.74 15.89
N TYR A 5 -7.11 13.39 14.61
CA TYR A 5 -8.21 12.56 14.13
C TYR A 5 -7.77 11.13 13.78
N PHE A 6 -8.66 10.15 13.91
CA PHE A 6 -8.34 8.72 13.74
C PHE A 6 -8.61 8.21 12.32
N ILE A 7 -7.76 8.61 11.37
CA ILE A 7 -7.89 8.23 9.96
C ILE A 7 -6.53 7.80 9.41
N LEU A 8 -6.35 6.53 9.03
CA LEU A 8 -5.03 6.02 8.64
C LEU A 8 -5.15 4.96 7.54
N TYR A 9 -4.24 5.01 6.57
CA TYR A 9 -4.15 4.04 5.49
C TYR A 9 -2.82 3.30 5.57
N SER A 10 -2.86 1.97 5.54
CA SER A 10 -1.68 1.13 5.72
C SER A 10 -1.70 -0.08 4.80
N ILE A 11 -0.54 -0.36 4.19
CA ILE A 11 -0.27 -1.56 3.42
C ILE A 11 0.96 -2.22 4.03
N PHE A 12 0.87 -3.52 4.28
CA PHE A 12 2.04 -4.31 4.61
C PHE A 12 2.32 -5.35 3.53
N VAL A 13 3.59 -5.44 3.15
CA VAL A 13 4.03 -6.18 1.96
C VAL A 13 4.83 -7.40 2.41
N GLY A 14 4.47 -8.57 1.89
CA GLY A 14 5.20 -9.78 2.19
C GLY A 14 5.02 -10.90 1.16
N PRO A 15 6.01 -11.80 1.03
CA PRO A 15 5.88 -13.00 0.21
C PRO A 15 4.63 -13.84 0.54
N PRO A 16 4.23 -14.75 -0.36
CA PRO A 16 3.32 -15.83 0.01
C PRO A 16 3.85 -16.57 1.25
N THR A 17 2.96 -17.12 2.07
CA THR A 17 3.27 -17.91 3.30
C THR A 17 3.76 -17.15 4.53
N THR A 18 3.93 -15.83 4.49
CA THR A 18 4.33 -15.03 5.67
C THR A 18 3.20 -14.76 6.66
N GLY A 19 2.07 -15.47 6.55
CA GLY A 19 0.94 -15.31 7.46
C GLY A 19 0.13 -14.02 7.28
N LYS A 20 0.27 -13.30 6.16
CA LYS A 20 -0.41 -12.00 5.93
C LYS A 20 -1.91 -12.00 6.23
N SER A 21 -2.63 -12.97 5.67
CA SER A 21 -4.08 -13.11 5.87
C SER A 21 -4.41 -13.43 7.33
N GLN A 22 -3.56 -14.23 8.00
CA GLN A 22 -3.71 -14.57 9.40
C GLN A 22 -3.48 -13.34 10.30
N VAL A 23 -2.51 -12.49 9.99
CA VAL A 23 -2.29 -11.23 10.72
C VAL A 23 -3.51 -10.31 10.62
N ILE A 24 -4.09 -10.12 9.43
CA ILE A 24 -5.33 -9.31 9.30
C ILE A 24 -6.48 -9.95 10.07
N LYS A 25 -6.62 -11.28 9.99
CA LYS A 25 -7.67 -11.98 10.71
C LYS A 25 -7.55 -11.78 12.22
N GLU A 26 -6.39 -12.06 12.80
CA GLU A 26 -6.20 -12.08 14.26
C GLU A 26 -5.97 -10.69 14.86
N CYS A 27 -5.37 -9.74 14.12
CA CYS A 27 -5.02 -8.42 14.64
C CYS A 27 -5.97 -7.30 14.21
N ALA A 28 -6.88 -7.53 13.26
CA ALA A 28 -7.82 -6.51 12.80
C ALA A 28 -9.27 -7.02 12.77
N ILE A 29 -9.57 -8.13 12.08
CA ILE A 29 -10.96 -8.62 11.95
C ILE A 29 -11.50 -9.12 13.29
N SER A 30 -10.81 -10.07 13.93
CA SER A 30 -11.23 -10.66 15.20
C SER A 30 -11.42 -9.61 16.33
N PRO A 31 -10.49 -8.65 16.54
CA PRO A 31 -10.73 -7.57 17.50
C PRO A 31 -11.95 -6.71 17.18
N MET A 32 -12.24 -6.45 15.90
CA MET A 32 -13.44 -5.71 15.50
C MET A 32 -14.72 -6.50 15.72
N GLU A 33 -14.68 -7.82 15.54
CA GLU A 33 -15.79 -8.71 15.90
C GLU A 33 -16.05 -8.66 17.41
N SER A 34 -15.01 -8.72 18.25
CA SER A 34 -15.14 -8.57 19.70
C SER A 34 -15.76 -7.24 20.11
N VAL A 35 -15.30 -6.12 19.53
CA VAL A 35 -15.86 -4.78 19.79
C VAL A 35 -17.33 -4.71 19.35
N THR A 36 -17.66 -5.31 18.20
CA THR A 36 -19.03 -5.28 17.66
C THR A 36 -19.98 -6.11 18.52
N ALA A 37 -19.53 -7.28 18.99
CA ALA A 37 -20.29 -8.16 19.85
C ALA A 37 -20.55 -7.54 21.23
N GLU A 38 -19.53 -6.93 21.85
CA GLU A 38 -19.67 -6.27 23.14
C GLU A 38 -20.60 -5.05 23.07
N ALA A 39 -20.52 -4.28 21.98
CA ALA A 39 -21.31 -3.06 21.80
C ALA A 39 -22.73 -3.30 21.23
N ASP A 40 -23.11 -4.55 20.93
CA ASP A 40 -24.35 -4.93 20.22
C ASP A 40 -24.66 -4.01 19.02
N SER A 41 -23.65 -3.78 18.18
CA SER A 41 -23.69 -2.76 17.12
C SER A 41 -23.54 -3.36 15.72
N ALA A 42 -23.84 -2.57 14.68
CA ALA A 42 -23.56 -2.97 13.31
C ALA A 42 -22.05 -2.99 13.05
N SER A 43 -21.57 -4.02 12.35
CA SER A 43 -20.15 -4.14 12.02
C SER A 43 -19.69 -2.96 11.16
N PRO A 44 -18.63 -2.24 11.56
CA PRO A 44 -18.06 -1.14 10.78
C PRO A 44 -17.12 -1.64 9.66
N VAL A 45 -16.97 -2.96 9.48
CA VAL A 45 -16.09 -3.56 8.46
C VAL A 45 -16.77 -3.49 7.08
N ILE A 46 -16.08 -2.90 6.12
CA ILE A 46 -16.56 -2.68 4.76
C ILE A 46 -16.15 -3.85 3.88
N GLN A 47 -17.15 -4.53 3.31
CA GLN A 47 -16.96 -5.67 2.40
C GLN A 47 -17.15 -5.32 0.92
N LYS A 48 -17.74 -4.16 0.61
CA LYS A 48 -18.00 -3.71 -0.77
C LYS A 48 -17.12 -2.50 -1.09
N TYR A 49 -16.31 -2.64 -2.14
CA TYR A 49 -15.25 -1.70 -2.47
C TYR A 49 -15.58 -0.78 -3.66
N THR A 50 -16.83 -0.34 -3.76
CA THR A 50 -17.24 0.75 -4.68
C THR A 50 -17.49 2.02 -3.86
N SER A 51 -17.43 3.23 -4.41
CA SER A 51 -17.78 4.47 -3.66
C SER A 51 -19.07 4.32 -2.87
N SER A 52 -20.17 3.94 -3.53
CA SER A 52 -21.45 3.73 -2.83
C SER A 52 -21.34 2.62 -1.78
N GLY A 53 -20.64 1.51 -2.09
CA GLY A 53 -20.42 0.40 -1.17
C GLY A 53 -19.59 0.76 0.07
N MET A 54 -18.68 1.73 -0.03
CA MET A 54 -17.82 2.20 1.05
C MET A 54 -18.47 3.35 1.84
N ILE A 55 -18.98 4.36 1.15
CA ILE A 55 -19.52 5.57 1.77
C ILE A 55 -20.83 5.29 2.51
N LYS A 56 -21.67 4.38 2.01
CA LYS A 56 -22.97 4.10 2.64
C LYS A 56 -22.84 3.53 4.06
N PRO A 57 -22.01 2.50 4.32
CA PRO A 57 -21.71 2.07 5.68
C PRO A 57 -21.12 3.18 6.55
N VAL A 58 -20.16 3.96 6.02
CA VAL A 58 -19.49 5.04 6.78
C VAL A 58 -20.49 6.12 7.20
N ALA A 59 -21.35 6.57 6.29
CA ALA A 59 -22.35 7.60 6.58
C ALA A 59 -23.40 7.14 7.61
N HIS A 60 -23.72 5.85 7.65
CA HIS A 60 -24.69 5.26 8.57
C HIS A 60 -24.08 4.93 9.95
N ILE A 61 -22.94 4.23 9.96
CA ILE A 61 -22.29 3.71 11.17
C ILE A 61 -21.39 4.78 11.82
N LYS A 62 -21.08 5.86 11.11
CA LYS A 62 -20.19 6.97 11.55
C LYS A 62 -18.76 6.51 11.86
N ARG A 63 -18.34 5.41 11.24
CA ARG A 63 -16.97 4.89 11.17
C ARG A 63 -16.86 3.82 10.08
N GLY A 64 -15.66 3.54 9.58
CA GLY A 64 -15.46 2.45 8.61
C GLY A 64 -14.06 1.86 8.58
N PHE A 65 -13.99 0.53 8.39
CA PHE A 65 -12.74 -0.21 8.28
C PHE A 65 -12.74 -1.05 7.01
N LEU A 66 -11.84 -0.75 6.08
CA LEU A 66 -11.58 -1.57 4.90
C LEU A 66 -10.38 -2.47 5.21
N LEU A 67 -10.65 -3.74 5.42
CA LEU A 67 -9.64 -4.76 5.74
C LEU A 67 -9.53 -5.76 4.58
N SER A 68 -8.35 -5.93 3.99
CA SER A 68 -8.15 -6.88 2.89
C SER A 68 -6.80 -7.59 2.94
N ALA A 69 -6.82 -8.93 2.83
CA ALA A 69 -5.61 -9.73 2.71
C ALA A 69 -4.90 -9.59 1.36
N GLU A 70 -5.59 -9.05 0.36
CA GLU A 70 -5.04 -8.70 -0.96
C GLU A 70 -5.57 -7.31 -1.36
N ILE A 71 -4.99 -6.27 -0.77
CA ILE A 71 -5.43 -4.88 -0.93
C ILE A 71 -5.15 -4.33 -2.33
N TYR A 72 -4.21 -4.92 -3.06
CA TYR A 72 -3.91 -4.53 -4.43
C TYR A 72 -5.14 -4.62 -5.33
N ASP A 73 -5.90 -5.71 -5.29
CA ASP A 73 -7.06 -5.89 -6.16
C ASP A 73 -8.16 -4.86 -5.86
N VAL A 74 -8.26 -4.45 -4.59
CA VAL A 74 -9.20 -3.41 -4.16
C VAL A 74 -8.76 -2.04 -4.68
N LEU A 75 -7.53 -1.64 -4.39
CA LEU A 75 -7.01 -0.33 -4.79
C LEU A 75 -6.89 -0.19 -6.31
N PHE A 76 -6.43 -1.24 -6.99
CA PHE A 76 -6.30 -1.23 -8.44
C PHE A 76 -7.66 -1.08 -9.13
N LYS A 77 -8.71 -1.76 -8.64
CA LYS A 77 -10.07 -1.59 -9.18
C LYS A 77 -10.60 -0.19 -8.93
N LEU A 78 -10.37 0.38 -7.75
CA LEU A 78 -10.77 1.75 -7.43
C LEU A 78 -10.05 2.77 -8.33
N LEU A 79 -8.73 2.67 -8.43
CA LEU A 79 -7.90 3.56 -9.26
C LEU A 79 -8.29 3.46 -10.75
N LYS A 80 -8.42 2.24 -11.27
CA LYS A 80 -8.79 2.00 -12.66
C LYS A 80 -10.22 2.49 -12.97
N SER A 81 -11.17 2.22 -12.07
CA SER A 81 -12.56 2.66 -12.24
C SER A 81 -12.67 4.19 -12.21
N ASP A 82 -11.89 4.85 -11.37
CA ASP A 82 -11.84 6.31 -11.29
C ASP A 82 -11.25 6.92 -12.57
N GLU A 83 -10.18 6.32 -13.11
CA GLU A 83 -9.57 6.71 -14.38
C GLU A 83 -10.52 6.51 -15.58
N GLU A 84 -11.19 5.36 -15.66
CA GLU A 84 -12.04 5.00 -16.81
C GLU A 84 -13.43 5.66 -16.76
N ASN A 85 -14.01 5.83 -15.56
CA ASN A 85 -15.42 6.21 -15.39
C ASN A 85 -15.63 7.47 -14.54
N ALA A 86 -14.58 8.16 -14.10
CA ALA A 86 -14.65 9.35 -13.25
C ALA A 86 -15.57 9.15 -12.03
N THR A 87 -15.42 8.00 -11.34
CA THR A 87 -16.31 7.61 -10.23
C THR A 87 -16.19 8.52 -9.01
N GLY A 88 -15.08 9.26 -8.87
CA GLY A 88 -14.79 10.10 -7.70
C GLY A 88 -14.37 9.29 -6.48
N ASP A 89 -14.05 8.00 -6.65
CA ASP A 89 -13.65 7.09 -5.57
C ASP A 89 -12.36 7.58 -4.91
N VAL A 90 -11.39 7.99 -5.73
CA VAL A 90 -10.07 8.47 -5.28
C VAL A 90 -10.22 9.78 -4.52
N GLN A 91 -11.02 10.72 -5.04
CA GLN A 91 -11.32 11.98 -4.37
C GLN A 91 -12.02 11.73 -3.02
N ALA A 92 -13.00 10.82 -2.97
CA ALA A 92 -13.71 10.51 -1.74
C ALA A 92 -12.78 10.00 -0.64
N LEU A 93 -11.85 9.09 -0.98
CA LEU A 93 -10.84 8.60 -0.03
C LEU A 93 -9.87 9.71 0.39
N CYS A 94 -9.47 10.59 -0.52
CA CYS A 94 -8.64 11.74 -0.19
C CYS A 94 -9.33 12.70 0.78
N GLN A 95 -10.63 12.98 0.60
CA GLN A 95 -11.44 13.83 1.49
C GLN A 95 -11.63 13.20 2.87
N LEU A 96 -11.94 11.90 2.92
CA LEU A 96 -11.99 11.15 4.16
C LEU A 96 -10.66 11.26 4.90
N PHE A 97 -9.53 11.05 4.21
CA PHE A 97 -8.21 11.20 4.82
C PHE A 97 -7.96 12.61 5.37
N SER A 98 -8.38 13.66 4.67
CA SER A 98 -8.25 15.04 5.11
C SER A 98 -9.15 15.37 6.33
N GLY A 99 -10.08 14.48 6.70
CA GLY A 99 -11.08 14.75 7.73
C GLY A 99 -12.16 15.74 7.29
N GLU A 100 -12.31 15.96 5.98
CA GLU A 100 -13.28 16.89 5.41
C GLU A 100 -14.72 16.39 5.61
N GLU A 101 -15.63 17.32 5.86
CA GLU A 101 -17.07 17.04 5.73
C GLU A 101 -17.42 16.91 4.25
N ALA A 102 -18.13 15.84 3.89
CA ALA A 102 -18.45 15.55 2.50
C ALA A 102 -19.87 15.04 2.32
N SER A 103 -20.50 15.52 1.24
CA SER A 103 -21.82 15.08 0.79
C SER A 103 -21.67 14.36 -0.54
N TYR A 104 -22.00 13.07 -0.56
CA TYR A 104 -21.92 12.22 -1.74
C TYR A 104 -23.31 12.06 -2.35
N ARG A 105 -23.43 12.31 -3.65
CA ARG A 105 -24.66 12.11 -4.42
C ARG A 105 -24.44 11.00 -5.44
N TYR A 106 -25.27 9.96 -5.37
CA TYR A 106 -25.28 8.87 -6.35
C TYR A 106 -26.56 8.97 -7.17
N ALA A 107 -26.49 8.71 -8.48
CA ALA A 107 -27.60 8.91 -9.41
C ALA A 107 -28.92 8.22 -8.99
N THR A 108 -28.83 7.09 -8.28
CA THR A 108 -29.98 6.27 -7.88
C THR A 108 -30.24 6.28 -6.36
N GLU A 109 -29.46 7.01 -5.56
CA GLU A 109 -29.59 7.00 -4.10
C GLU A 109 -29.72 8.42 -3.51
N LYS A 110 -30.34 8.49 -2.31
CA LYS A 110 -30.33 9.73 -1.52
C LYS A 110 -28.89 10.13 -1.20
N SER A 111 -28.66 11.43 -1.18
CA SER A 111 -27.39 12.02 -0.75
C SER A 111 -26.98 11.48 0.62
N ARG A 112 -25.69 11.17 0.77
CA ARG A 112 -25.10 10.66 2.00
C ARG A 112 -24.14 11.70 2.54
N GLU A 113 -24.31 12.04 3.81
CA GLU A 113 -23.45 12.99 4.51
C GLU A 113 -22.51 12.23 5.43
N VAL A 114 -21.22 12.49 5.24
CA VAL A 114 -20.15 12.06 6.12
C VAL A 114 -19.65 13.30 6.86
N ALA A 115 -19.76 13.28 8.18
CA ALA A 115 -19.32 14.39 9.01
C ALA A 115 -17.79 14.52 8.98
N ALA A 116 -17.30 15.72 9.24
CA ALA A 116 -15.86 15.95 9.41
C ALA A 116 -15.26 14.97 10.43
N ASN A 117 -14.03 14.54 10.16
CA ASN A 117 -13.25 13.66 11.03
C ASN A 117 -13.90 12.30 11.36
N THR A 118 -14.84 11.83 10.52
CA THR A 118 -15.42 10.49 10.66
C THR A 118 -14.30 9.44 10.62
N PRO A 119 -14.14 8.58 11.66
CA PRO A 119 -13.06 7.60 11.71
C PRO A 119 -13.11 6.65 10.52
N PHE A 120 -11.99 6.52 9.81
CA PHE A 120 -11.91 5.68 8.63
C PHE A 120 -10.53 5.07 8.47
N PHE A 121 -10.47 3.76 8.25
CA PHE A 121 -9.21 3.04 8.19
C PHE A 121 -9.17 2.12 6.98
N ILE A 122 -8.05 2.11 6.29
CA ILE A 122 -7.75 1.12 5.26
C ILE A 122 -6.51 0.37 5.73
N SER A 123 -6.64 -0.94 5.90
CA SER A 123 -5.48 -1.80 6.11
C SER A 123 -5.56 -3.01 5.22
N GLY A 124 -4.43 -3.34 4.62
CA GLY A 124 -4.36 -4.62 3.97
C GLY A 124 -2.98 -5.07 3.61
N ALA A 125 -2.93 -6.28 3.12
CA ALA A 125 -1.70 -6.93 2.75
C ALA A 125 -1.58 -7.02 1.24
N THR A 126 -0.35 -7.09 0.74
CA THR A 126 -0.12 -7.50 -0.64
C THR A 126 1.26 -8.13 -0.80
N GLN A 127 1.56 -8.53 -2.02
CA GLN A 127 2.84 -9.13 -2.39
C GLN A 127 3.74 -8.10 -3.07
N ILE A 128 5.04 -8.35 -3.03
CA ILE A 128 6.07 -7.42 -3.54
C ILE A 128 5.80 -6.95 -4.98
N PRO A 129 5.44 -7.81 -5.95
CA PRO A 129 5.19 -7.35 -7.32
C PRO A 129 4.05 -6.34 -7.41
N PHE A 130 2.98 -6.57 -6.65
CA PHE A 130 1.75 -5.78 -6.62
C PHE A 130 1.90 -4.48 -5.82
N ALA A 131 2.50 -4.55 -4.63
CA ALA A 131 2.83 -3.38 -3.82
C ALA A 131 3.50 -2.31 -4.67
N ALA A 132 4.42 -2.76 -5.49
CA ALA A 132 5.24 -1.81 -6.17
C ALA A 132 4.66 -1.42 -7.53
N ARG A 133 3.69 -2.18 -8.08
CA ARG A 133 2.80 -1.64 -9.12
C ARG A 133 2.05 -0.44 -8.55
N LEU A 134 1.58 -0.49 -7.29
CA LEU A 134 0.99 0.68 -6.64
C LEU A 134 2.02 1.81 -6.50
N VAL A 135 3.24 1.53 -6.03
CA VAL A 135 4.31 2.55 -5.94
C VAL A 135 4.56 3.24 -7.28
N ALA A 136 4.54 2.50 -8.40
CA ALA A 136 4.70 3.09 -9.73
C ALA A 136 3.55 4.05 -10.11
N LEU A 137 2.38 3.94 -9.47
CA LEU A 137 1.25 4.85 -9.68
C LEU A 137 1.34 6.11 -8.80
N LEU A 138 2.30 6.23 -7.87
CA LEU A 138 2.57 7.49 -7.15
C LEU A 138 2.92 8.62 -8.14
N ASP A 139 3.46 8.28 -9.31
CA ASP A 139 3.77 9.23 -10.38
C ASP A 139 2.57 9.76 -11.14
N GLN A 140 1.39 9.16 -10.96
CA GLN A 140 0.16 9.63 -11.60
C GLN A 140 -0.48 10.84 -10.90
N GLY A 141 0.01 11.24 -9.71
CA GLY A 141 -0.36 12.52 -9.10
C GLY A 141 -1.77 12.63 -8.54
N ASN A 142 -2.50 11.53 -8.38
CA ASN A 142 -3.86 11.53 -7.81
C ASN A 142 -3.89 11.74 -6.27
N GLY A 143 -2.72 11.67 -5.61
CA GLY A 143 -2.53 11.96 -4.19
C GLY A 143 -3.01 10.88 -3.21
N LEU A 144 -3.76 9.86 -3.65
CA LEU A 144 -4.29 8.85 -2.74
C LEU A 144 -3.18 8.01 -2.12
N LEU A 145 -2.21 7.57 -2.93
CA LEU A 145 -1.13 6.70 -2.47
C LEU A 145 -0.13 7.42 -1.54
N ASP A 146 -0.03 8.75 -1.61
CA ASP A 146 0.79 9.58 -0.71
C ASP A 146 0.35 9.48 0.77
N ARG A 147 -0.88 9.01 0.99
CA ARG A 147 -1.53 8.88 2.30
C ARG A 147 -1.30 7.51 2.94
N PHE A 148 -0.72 6.56 2.22
CA PHE A 148 -0.50 5.20 2.70
C PHE A 148 0.86 5.05 3.37
N LEU A 149 0.85 4.48 4.58
CA LEU A 149 2.01 3.82 5.16
C LEU A 149 2.25 2.50 4.41
N ILE A 150 3.39 2.36 3.74
CA ILE A 150 3.74 1.11 3.05
C ILE A 150 4.92 0.47 3.76
N THR A 151 4.70 -0.69 4.37
CA THR A 151 5.70 -1.38 5.18
C THR A 151 6.17 -2.66 4.51
N PHE A 152 7.47 -2.92 4.60
CA PHE A 152 8.12 -4.13 4.08
C PHE A 152 8.81 -4.85 5.24
N PRO A 153 8.04 -5.49 6.14
CA PRO A 153 8.63 -6.16 7.28
C PRO A 153 9.61 -7.25 6.83
N LYS A 154 10.69 -7.41 7.58
CA LYS A 154 11.67 -8.48 7.35
C LYS A 154 11.03 -9.84 7.68
N CYS A 155 10.50 -10.49 6.66
CA CYS A 155 9.78 -11.76 6.79
C CYS A 155 10.71 -12.97 6.83
N LEU A 156 11.64 -13.01 7.80
CA LEU A 156 12.48 -14.20 8.00
C LEU A 156 11.66 -15.35 8.57
N ARG A 157 11.86 -16.55 8.04
CA ARG A 157 11.22 -17.75 8.59
C ARG A 157 12.03 -18.23 9.80
N PRO A 158 11.47 -18.26 11.02
CA PRO A 158 12.16 -18.79 12.18
C PRO A 158 12.38 -20.30 12.03
N ALA A 159 13.47 -20.80 12.60
CA ALA A 159 13.70 -22.24 12.72
C ALA A 159 12.67 -22.86 13.70
N PRO A 160 12.39 -24.17 13.62
CA PRO A 160 11.44 -24.83 14.51
C PRO A 160 11.74 -24.60 15.99
N TYR A 161 13.02 -24.69 16.41
CA TYR A 161 13.40 -24.47 17.80
C TYR A 161 13.17 -23.02 18.24
N GLN A 162 13.41 -22.02 17.38
CA GLN A 162 13.13 -20.60 17.67
C GLN A 162 11.64 -20.36 17.85
N THR A 163 10.82 -21.08 17.08
CA THR A 163 9.36 -21.03 17.19
C THR A 163 8.91 -21.62 18.53
N SER A 164 9.42 -22.79 18.92
CA SER A 164 9.11 -23.40 20.22
C SER A 164 9.53 -22.50 21.38
N GLN A 165 10.75 -21.96 21.34
CA GLN A 165 11.24 -21.02 22.36
C GLN A 165 10.38 -19.75 22.44
N ALA A 166 9.97 -19.19 21.30
CA ALA A 166 9.08 -18.02 21.30
C ALA A 166 7.72 -18.34 21.91
N ILE A 167 7.15 -19.52 21.63
CA ILE A 167 5.89 -19.97 22.23
C ILE A 167 6.02 -20.12 23.75
N GLU A 168 7.12 -20.72 24.23
CA GLU A 168 7.39 -20.86 25.67
C GLU A 168 7.57 -19.48 26.34
N SER A 169 8.35 -18.59 25.73
CA SER A 169 8.53 -17.22 26.22
C SER A 169 7.21 -16.45 26.27
N LEU A 170 6.33 -16.60 25.28
CA LEU A 170 5.01 -15.96 25.29
C LEU A 170 4.13 -16.48 26.43
N LYS A 171 4.16 -17.79 26.70
CA LYS A 171 3.43 -18.40 27.84
C LYS A 171 3.93 -17.92 29.20
N GLU A 172 5.21 -17.65 29.33
CA GLU A 172 5.82 -17.15 30.57
C GLU A 172 5.72 -15.62 30.71
N SER A 173 5.48 -14.90 29.60
CA SER A 173 5.39 -13.45 29.60
C SER A 173 4.12 -12.92 30.27
N ALA A 174 4.11 -11.63 30.63
CA ALA A 174 2.91 -10.94 31.10
C ALA A 174 1.76 -10.98 30.07
N LEU A 175 2.04 -11.22 28.79
CA LEU A 175 1.01 -11.38 27.75
C LEU A 175 0.14 -12.62 27.98
N SER A 176 0.64 -13.63 28.70
CA SER A 176 -0.17 -14.79 29.12
C SER A 176 -1.36 -14.41 30.00
N SER A 177 -1.33 -13.23 30.62
CA SER A 177 -2.43 -12.70 31.42
C SER A 177 -3.49 -11.97 30.58
N LEU A 178 -3.18 -11.61 29.33
CA LEU A 178 -4.17 -11.12 28.38
C LEU A 178 -4.89 -12.32 27.77
N SER A 179 -6.20 -12.40 27.95
CA SER A 179 -6.98 -13.52 27.42
C SER A 179 -7.09 -13.46 25.89
N SER A 180 -7.16 -12.25 25.35
CA SER A 180 -7.12 -11.97 23.93
C SER A 180 -6.64 -10.55 23.66
N ILE A 181 -6.04 -10.32 22.49
CA ILE A 181 -5.82 -8.96 21.98
C ILE A 181 -7.15 -8.21 21.81
N GLY A 182 -8.27 -8.92 21.62
CA GLY A 182 -9.61 -8.35 21.56
C GLY A 182 -10.00 -7.55 22.81
N ASP A 183 -9.53 -7.96 24.00
CA ASP A 183 -9.81 -7.27 25.26
C ASP A 183 -9.28 -5.83 25.24
N VAL A 184 -8.09 -5.63 24.65
CA VAL A 184 -7.49 -4.30 24.46
C VAL A 184 -8.40 -3.42 23.62
N PHE A 185 -8.89 -3.95 22.50
CA PHE A 185 -9.74 -3.18 21.57
C PHE A 185 -11.12 -2.89 22.14
N VAL A 186 -11.70 -3.84 22.90
CA VAL A 186 -12.95 -3.64 23.63
C VAL A 186 -12.81 -2.50 24.63
N GLU A 187 -11.75 -2.48 25.43
CA GLU A 187 -11.51 -1.41 26.39
C GLU A 187 -11.23 -0.06 25.71
N ILE A 188 -10.46 -0.04 24.61
CA ILE A 188 -10.28 1.18 23.80
C ILE A 188 -11.65 1.69 23.32
N ALA A 189 -12.48 0.83 22.76
CA ALA A 189 -13.80 1.21 22.26
C ALA A 189 -14.70 1.73 23.38
N ARG A 190 -14.69 1.09 24.55
CA ARG A 190 -15.45 1.51 25.74
C ARG A 190 -15.03 2.89 26.23
N LEU A 191 -13.73 3.16 26.28
CA LEU A 191 -13.17 4.44 26.74
C LEU A 191 -13.48 5.59 25.75
N HIS A 192 -13.54 5.30 24.45
CA HIS A 192 -13.70 6.31 23.40
C HIS A 192 -15.14 6.44 22.87
N LEU A 193 -16.15 5.98 23.63
CA LEU A 193 -17.56 6.19 23.29
C LEU A 193 -17.93 7.69 23.29
N SER A 194 -17.36 8.47 24.23
CA SER A 194 -17.38 9.93 24.21
C SER A 194 -16.16 10.43 23.46
N HIS A 195 -16.36 11.11 22.34
CA HIS A 195 -15.33 11.58 21.43
C HIS A 195 -14.15 12.23 22.17
N SER A 196 -13.07 11.47 22.37
CA SER A 196 -11.87 11.95 23.05
C SER A 196 -11.01 12.72 22.06
N THR A 197 -10.45 13.83 22.51
CA THR A 197 -9.56 14.68 21.71
C THR A 197 -8.18 14.63 22.32
N TYR A 198 -7.18 14.31 21.50
CA TYR A 198 -5.78 14.30 21.91
C TYR A 198 -5.03 15.45 21.28
N THR A 199 -4.11 16.03 22.07
CA THR A 199 -3.19 17.07 21.63
C THR A 199 -1.77 16.73 22.05
N LEU A 200 -0.78 17.36 21.42
CA LEU A 200 0.61 17.21 21.82
C LEU A 200 0.91 18.07 23.06
N ASN A 201 1.74 17.59 23.98
CA ASN A 201 2.32 18.43 25.02
C ASN A 201 3.26 19.50 24.40
N GLN A 202 3.76 20.45 25.20
CA GLN A 202 4.54 21.57 24.68
C GLN A 202 5.84 21.14 23.96
N GLU A 203 6.61 20.23 24.55
CA GLU A 203 7.87 19.73 23.97
C GLU A 203 7.63 18.93 22.67
N ALA A 204 6.56 18.14 22.63
CA ALA A 204 6.11 17.43 21.44
C ALA A 204 5.66 18.40 20.33
N LYS A 205 4.98 19.50 20.68
CA LYS A 205 4.62 20.56 19.71
C LYS A 205 5.86 21.20 19.08
N GLU A 206 6.85 21.53 19.90
CA GLU A 206 8.12 22.13 19.42
C GLU A 206 8.84 21.18 18.45
N THR A 207 8.95 19.91 18.82
CA THR A 207 9.54 18.87 17.95
C THR A 207 8.77 18.73 16.64
N MET A 208 7.44 18.69 16.70
CA MET A 208 6.61 18.56 15.50
C MET A 208 6.71 19.80 14.58
N ASN A 209 6.87 20.99 15.16
CA ASN A 209 7.10 22.21 14.38
C ASN A 209 8.43 22.13 13.63
N THR A 210 9.50 21.68 14.27
CA THR A 210 10.80 21.45 13.61
C THR A 210 10.68 20.46 12.45
N VAL A 211 10.05 19.31 12.68
CA VAL A 211 9.81 18.30 11.61
C VAL A 211 9.01 18.88 10.44
N ASN A 212 8.03 19.75 10.73
CA ASN A 212 7.23 20.40 9.70
C ASN A 212 8.03 21.47 8.93
N GLU A 213 8.88 22.24 9.60
CA GLU A 213 9.77 23.23 8.97
C GLU A 213 10.80 22.55 8.05
N GLU A 214 11.40 21.45 8.50
CA GLU A 214 12.30 20.62 7.68
C GLU A 214 11.58 20.10 6.43
N PHE A 215 10.35 19.59 6.59
CA PHE A 215 9.56 19.12 5.45
C PHE A 215 9.19 20.23 4.47
N ILE A 216 8.84 21.43 4.96
CA ILE A 216 8.56 22.58 4.10
C ILE A 216 9.81 22.98 3.32
N THR A 217 10.98 22.93 3.96
CA THR A 217 12.27 23.22 3.32
C THR A 217 12.54 22.23 2.19
N GLU A 218 12.40 20.92 2.47
CA GLU A 218 12.55 19.84 1.48
C GLU A 218 11.62 20.01 0.26
N VAL A 219 10.36 20.36 0.50
CA VAL A 219 9.39 20.63 -0.59
C VAL A 219 9.79 21.85 -1.41
N ASN A 220 10.20 22.94 -0.75
CA ASN A 220 10.59 24.18 -1.44
C ASN A 220 11.87 23.99 -2.26
N GLU A 221 12.86 23.27 -1.74
CA GLU A 221 14.07 22.91 -2.46
C GLU A 221 13.74 22.11 -3.72
N ALA A 222 12.89 21.09 -3.61
CA ALA A 222 12.46 20.31 -4.77
C ALA A 222 11.77 21.18 -5.84
N MET A 223 10.91 22.12 -5.42
CA MET A 223 10.26 23.06 -6.34
C MET A 223 11.27 24.01 -7.02
N LEU A 224 12.27 24.50 -6.29
CA LEU A 224 13.30 25.39 -6.83
C LEU A 224 14.22 24.67 -7.83
N GLU A 225 14.55 23.42 -7.55
CA GLU A 225 15.39 22.58 -8.40
C GLU A 225 14.63 21.95 -9.58
N GLY A 226 13.30 22.11 -9.63
CA GLY A 226 12.44 21.49 -10.63
C GLY A 226 12.37 19.95 -10.50
N THR A 227 12.69 19.42 -9.33
CA THR A 227 12.55 18.00 -9.02
C THR A 227 11.17 17.71 -8.44
N THR A 228 10.81 16.44 -8.30
CA THR A 228 9.50 16.06 -7.78
C THR A 228 9.50 16.17 -6.25
N PRO A 229 8.60 16.96 -5.64
CA PRO A 229 8.51 17.04 -4.18
C PRO A 229 8.19 15.68 -3.54
N PRO A 230 8.51 15.50 -2.25
CA PRO A 230 8.21 14.25 -1.55
C PRO A 230 6.72 13.89 -1.60
N LYS A 231 6.43 12.67 -2.04
CA LYS A 231 5.06 12.15 -2.20
C LYS A 231 4.55 11.50 -0.93
N THR A 232 4.28 12.35 0.05
CA THR A 232 3.87 11.88 1.37
C THR A 232 2.98 12.89 2.10
N LYS A 233 2.14 12.35 2.99
CA LYS A 233 1.44 13.09 4.04
C LYS A 233 2.05 12.81 5.43
N LYS A 234 3.37 12.64 5.52
CA LYS A 234 4.10 12.23 6.74
C LYS A 234 3.73 13.04 7.98
N ILE A 235 3.55 14.36 7.85
CA ILE A 235 3.18 15.26 8.96
C ILE A 235 1.84 14.85 9.59
N ASP A 236 0.80 14.65 8.76
CA ASP A 236 -0.50 14.18 9.23
C ASP A 236 -0.40 12.77 9.82
N ILE A 237 0.36 11.89 9.16
CA ILE A 237 0.48 10.49 9.53
C ILE A 237 1.17 10.33 10.90
N ILE A 238 2.24 11.09 11.17
CA ILE A 238 2.98 11.09 12.44
C ILE A 238 2.02 11.36 13.60
N LEU A 239 1.20 12.41 13.50
CA LEU A 239 0.24 12.77 14.55
C LEU A 239 -0.75 11.64 14.82
N ARG A 240 -1.27 11.01 13.77
CA ARG A 240 -2.27 9.94 13.87
C ARG A 240 -1.68 8.64 14.42
N VAL A 241 -0.44 8.33 14.06
CA VAL A 241 0.32 7.20 14.64
C VAL A 241 0.61 7.48 16.12
N ALA A 242 1.03 8.70 16.48
CA ALA A 242 1.31 9.07 17.86
C ALA A 242 0.05 8.92 18.75
N ALA A 243 -1.11 9.38 18.28
CA ALA A 243 -2.37 9.21 19.01
C ALA A 243 -2.76 7.73 19.16
N ALA A 244 -2.59 6.93 18.10
CA ALA A 244 -2.86 5.49 18.16
C ALA A 244 -1.94 4.77 19.15
N LEU A 245 -0.64 5.08 19.13
CA LEU A 245 0.35 4.52 20.07
C LEU A 245 0.05 4.92 21.51
N HIS A 246 -0.27 6.20 21.75
CA HIS A 246 -0.60 6.73 23.06
C HIS A 246 -1.74 5.95 23.73
N ILE A 247 -2.84 5.76 22.99
CA ILE A 247 -4.02 5.04 23.46
C ILE A 247 -3.71 3.55 23.65
N PHE A 248 -3.13 2.92 22.64
CA PHE A 248 -2.87 1.48 22.65
C PHE A 248 -1.91 1.10 23.78
N ASN A 249 -0.82 1.85 23.95
CA ASN A 249 0.18 1.57 24.97
C ASN A 249 -0.39 1.76 26.38
N HIS A 250 -1.18 2.82 26.62
CA HIS A 250 -1.80 3.04 27.93
C HIS A 250 -2.75 1.90 28.31
N VAL A 251 -3.70 1.57 27.42
CA VAL A 251 -4.70 0.52 27.70
C VAL A 251 -4.02 -0.84 27.87
N THR A 252 -3.06 -1.16 27.00
CA THR A 252 -2.32 -2.43 27.09
C THR A 252 -1.52 -2.51 28.38
N ALA A 253 -0.84 -1.43 28.80
CA ALA A 253 -0.06 -1.41 30.03
C ALA A 253 -0.93 -1.61 31.28
N GLU A 254 -2.11 -0.99 31.35
CA GLU A 254 -3.05 -1.18 32.46
C GLU A 254 -3.57 -2.62 32.52
N LEU A 255 -3.95 -3.21 31.37
CA LEU A 255 -4.40 -4.60 31.30
C LEU A 255 -3.30 -5.59 31.69
N LEU A 256 -2.06 -5.37 31.25
CA LEU A 256 -0.91 -6.19 31.64
C LEU A 256 -0.63 -6.13 33.14
N GLN A 257 -0.96 -5.02 33.79
CA GLN A 257 -0.88 -4.85 35.24
C GLN A 257 -2.13 -5.37 35.97
N ARG A 258 -3.07 -6.00 35.25
CA ARG A 258 -4.36 -6.52 35.74
C ARG A 258 -5.22 -5.43 36.38
N ARG A 259 -5.12 -4.20 35.86
CA ARG A 259 -5.95 -3.07 36.24
C ARG A 259 -7.02 -2.85 35.19
N LYS A 260 -8.14 -2.24 35.63
CA LYS A 260 -9.18 -1.80 34.70
C LYS A 260 -8.68 -0.53 33.99
N PRO A 261 -8.59 -0.53 32.65
CA PRO A 261 -8.11 0.64 31.92
C PRO A 261 -8.93 1.90 32.17
N THR A 262 -8.22 3.00 32.37
CA THR A 262 -8.77 4.35 32.45
C THR A 262 -8.54 5.10 31.14
N GLN A 263 -9.13 6.29 31.02
CA GLN A 263 -8.83 7.19 29.91
C GLN A 263 -7.34 7.57 29.97
N PRO A 264 -6.59 7.46 28.86
CA PRO A 264 -5.24 8.04 28.81
C PRO A 264 -5.31 9.56 28.92
N ALA A 265 -4.20 10.21 29.26
CA ALA A 265 -4.13 11.67 29.31
C ALA A 265 -4.47 12.30 27.96
N ASP A 266 -5.10 13.47 27.95
CA ASP A 266 -5.43 14.19 26.71
C ASP A 266 -4.18 14.71 25.98
N GLU A 267 -3.06 14.86 26.70
CA GLU A 267 -1.77 15.25 26.14
C GLU A 267 -0.91 14.02 25.82
N ILE A 268 -0.45 13.93 24.58
CA ILE A 268 0.50 12.93 24.11
C ILE A 268 1.90 13.37 24.51
N GLU A 269 2.62 12.47 25.16
CA GLU A 269 4.00 12.68 25.60
C GLU A 269 4.98 12.74 24.43
N HIS A 270 6.05 13.51 24.62
CA HIS A 270 7.15 13.64 23.67
C HIS A 270 7.77 12.29 23.27
N SER A 271 7.95 11.39 24.24
CA SER A 271 8.46 10.03 24.02
C SER A 271 7.61 9.24 23.01
N THR A 272 6.28 9.35 23.09
CA THR A 272 5.36 8.66 22.18
C THR A 272 5.40 9.29 20.78
N LEU A 273 5.52 10.62 20.70
CA LEU A 273 5.71 11.31 19.42
C LEU A 273 7.01 10.87 18.74
N LEU A 274 8.12 10.76 19.47
CA LEU A 274 9.40 10.30 18.91
C LEU A 274 9.28 8.89 18.33
N CYS A 275 8.63 7.96 19.03
CA CYS A 275 8.37 6.63 18.49
C CYS A 275 7.53 6.66 17.20
N ALA A 276 6.55 7.57 17.12
CA ALA A 276 5.76 7.74 15.90
C ALA A 276 6.60 8.32 14.74
N ILE A 277 7.45 9.31 15.02
CA ILE A 277 8.39 9.87 14.04
C ILE A 277 9.32 8.78 13.50
N ASP A 278 9.96 8.01 14.38
CA ASP A 278 10.88 6.94 13.99
C ASP A 278 10.19 5.88 13.14
N TYR A 279 8.98 5.48 13.53
CA TYR A 279 8.20 4.51 12.76
C TYR A 279 7.83 5.05 11.38
N VAL A 280 7.32 6.28 11.29
CA VAL A 280 6.92 6.87 10.00
C VAL A 280 8.14 7.10 9.12
N ALA A 281 9.24 7.62 9.65
CA ALA A 281 10.50 7.76 8.93
C ALA A 281 11.00 6.42 8.38
N TRP A 282 10.93 5.35 9.18
CA TRP A 282 11.23 4.01 8.70
C TRP A 282 10.30 3.61 7.55
N THR A 283 8.97 3.80 7.67
CA THR A 283 8.03 3.45 6.57
C THR A 283 8.27 4.24 5.28
N GLU A 284 8.59 5.54 5.40
CA GLU A 284 8.92 6.40 4.26
C GLU A 284 10.19 5.91 3.57
N SER A 285 11.24 5.56 4.33
CA SER A 285 12.46 4.97 3.76
C SER A 285 12.18 3.67 2.97
N GLN A 286 11.21 2.85 3.41
CA GLN A 286 10.86 1.62 2.69
C GLN A 286 10.17 1.94 1.36
N LYS A 287 9.32 2.97 1.33
CA LYS A 287 8.66 3.47 0.12
C LYS A 287 9.69 4.06 -0.84
N GLU A 288 10.61 4.88 -0.36
CA GLU A 288 11.71 5.48 -1.13
C GLU A 288 12.63 4.44 -1.74
N ILE A 289 13.09 3.46 -0.96
CA ILE A 289 13.88 2.33 -1.49
C ILE A 289 13.15 1.66 -2.66
N PHE A 290 11.83 1.56 -2.59
CA PHE A 290 11.03 0.98 -3.66
C PHE A 290 10.86 1.90 -4.87
N VAL A 291 10.82 3.22 -4.69
CA VAL A 291 10.83 4.22 -5.77
C VAL A 291 12.21 4.24 -6.45
N GLU A 292 13.28 4.41 -5.68
CA GLU A 292 14.67 4.49 -6.17
C GLU A 292 15.15 3.19 -6.81
N ARG A 293 14.86 2.02 -6.21
CA ARG A 293 15.23 0.72 -6.78
C ARG A 293 14.30 0.30 -7.93
N ARG A 294 13.25 1.06 -8.24
CA ARG A 294 12.36 0.87 -9.40
C ARG A 294 12.48 1.94 -10.49
N MET A 295 13.70 2.13 -10.99
CA MET A 295 13.87 2.20 -12.44
C MET A 295 14.73 1.08 -13.04
N LYS A 296 15.44 0.25 -12.27
CA LYS A 296 16.46 -0.64 -12.89
C LYS A 296 16.15 -2.14 -12.96
N ILE A 297 15.37 -2.74 -12.05
CA ILE A 297 15.59 -4.19 -11.79
C ILE A 297 14.40 -5.15 -12.00
N MET A 298 13.11 -4.76 -12.01
CA MET A 298 12.05 -5.80 -12.00
C MET A 298 10.73 -5.54 -12.74
N ILE A 299 10.43 -4.30 -13.15
CA ILE A 299 9.12 -3.98 -13.76
C ILE A 299 9.21 -3.80 -15.26
N LEU A 300 10.25 -3.10 -15.74
CA LEU A 300 10.46 -2.82 -17.15
C LEU A 300 10.37 -4.06 -18.05
N PRO A 301 11.01 -5.21 -17.74
CA PRO A 301 10.97 -6.34 -18.66
C PRO A 301 9.59 -6.99 -18.79
N LYS A 302 8.86 -7.19 -17.68
CA LYS A 302 7.53 -7.85 -17.71
C LYS A 302 6.41 -6.94 -18.20
N LEU A 303 6.47 -5.64 -17.87
CA LEU A 303 5.50 -4.66 -18.37
C LEU A 303 5.74 -4.34 -19.85
N ALA A 304 7.02 -4.24 -20.25
CA ALA A 304 7.36 -4.15 -21.66
C ALA A 304 6.93 -5.42 -22.39
N LEU A 305 7.07 -6.63 -21.81
CA LEU A 305 6.59 -7.86 -22.45
C LEU A 305 5.09 -7.84 -22.75
N SER A 306 4.27 -7.41 -21.79
CA SER A 306 2.80 -7.40 -21.99
C SER A 306 2.33 -6.32 -22.94
N VAL A 307 2.98 -5.15 -22.94
CA VAL A 307 2.65 -4.03 -23.86
C VAL A 307 3.22 -4.28 -25.26
N MET A 308 4.41 -4.89 -25.36
CA MET A 308 5.02 -5.28 -26.62
C MET A 308 4.27 -6.44 -27.28
N ASN A 309 3.75 -7.43 -26.55
CA ASN A 309 2.97 -8.52 -27.16
C ASN A 309 1.76 -8.03 -27.96
N ALA A 310 0.94 -7.16 -27.39
CA ALA A 310 -0.25 -6.65 -28.08
C ALA A 310 0.12 -5.74 -29.27
N SER A 311 1.22 -5.00 -29.15
CA SER A 311 1.69 -4.09 -30.20
C SER A 311 2.39 -4.82 -31.34
N LEU A 312 3.20 -5.85 -31.03
CA LEU A 312 3.94 -6.66 -32.00
C LEU A 312 3.00 -7.55 -32.81
N GLU A 313 1.98 -8.15 -32.20
CA GLU A 313 0.96 -8.89 -32.94
C GLU A 313 0.13 -7.98 -33.86
N SER A 314 -0.06 -6.72 -33.50
CA SER A 314 -0.71 -5.73 -34.37
C SER A 314 0.22 -5.32 -35.52
N ILE A 315 1.48 -4.98 -35.22
CA ILE A 315 2.48 -4.60 -36.23
C ILE A 315 2.71 -5.75 -37.22
N ALA A 316 2.81 -7.00 -36.72
CA ALA A 316 3.03 -8.18 -37.56
C ALA A 316 1.89 -8.45 -38.55
N ARG A 317 0.64 -8.08 -38.20
CA ARG A 317 -0.53 -8.22 -39.09
C ARG A 317 -0.64 -7.13 -40.16
N PHE A 318 0.04 -6.00 -40.02
CA PHE A 318 -0.14 -4.83 -40.89
C PHE A 318 1.14 -4.36 -41.59
N ALA A 319 2.30 -4.90 -41.23
CA ALA A 319 3.57 -4.57 -41.86
C ALA A 319 3.85 -5.49 -43.06
N ASP A 320 4.47 -4.94 -44.11
CA ASP A 320 4.92 -5.72 -45.26
C ASP A 320 6.13 -6.61 -44.91
N ALA A 321 6.34 -7.64 -45.73
CA ALA A 321 7.42 -8.61 -45.57
C ALA A 321 8.82 -7.97 -45.45
N GLU A 322 9.06 -6.84 -46.13
CA GLU A 322 10.35 -6.14 -46.08
C GLU A 322 10.58 -5.50 -44.71
N THR A 323 9.55 -4.86 -44.16
CA THR A 323 9.54 -4.26 -42.82
C THR A 323 9.70 -5.32 -41.74
N LEU A 324 9.00 -6.46 -41.89
CA LEU A 324 9.12 -7.59 -40.97
C LEU A 324 10.54 -8.18 -40.98
N GLN A 325 11.15 -8.34 -42.16
CA GLN A 325 12.52 -8.83 -42.28
C GLN A 325 13.54 -7.87 -41.67
N GLN A 326 13.34 -6.55 -41.80
CA GLN A 326 14.19 -5.55 -41.15
C GLN A 326 14.10 -5.59 -39.62
N ILE A 327 12.91 -5.87 -39.08
CA ILE A 327 12.70 -6.06 -37.64
C ILE A 327 13.45 -7.31 -37.16
N VAL A 328 13.34 -8.45 -37.85
CA VAL A 328 14.08 -9.68 -37.51
C VAL A 328 15.59 -9.45 -37.52
N ASN A 329 16.11 -8.80 -38.57
CA ASN A 329 17.55 -8.53 -38.69
C ASN A 329 18.06 -7.62 -37.54
N ARG A 330 17.25 -6.65 -37.09
CA ARG A 330 17.59 -5.81 -35.92
C ARG A 330 17.53 -6.57 -34.60
N VAL A 331 16.54 -7.44 -34.44
CA VAL A 331 16.42 -8.33 -33.27
C VAL A 331 17.64 -9.25 -33.15
N ASP A 332 18.08 -9.84 -34.26
CA ASP A 332 19.29 -10.69 -34.31
C ASP A 332 20.57 -9.92 -33.94
N LEU A 333 20.69 -8.66 -34.37
CA LEU A 333 21.79 -7.76 -33.95
C LEU A 333 21.78 -7.50 -32.43
N TYR A 334 20.62 -7.25 -31.83
CA TYR A 334 20.50 -7.04 -30.39
C TYR A 334 20.77 -8.31 -29.58
N LEU A 335 20.40 -9.49 -30.10
CA LEU A 335 20.73 -10.78 -29.50
C LEU A 335 22.25 -11.00 -29.47
N HIS A 336 22.93 -10.68 -30.57
CA HIS A 336 24.38 -10.81 -30.67
C HIS A 336 25.13 -9.86 -29.72
N ASP A 337 24.66 -8.62 -29.56
CA ASP A 337 25.29 -7.66 -28.64
C ASP A 337 25.08 -8.03 -27.16
N ALA A 338 23.93 -8.60 -26.81
CA ALA A 338 23.61 -9.04 -25.45
C ALA A 338 24.51 -10.18 -24.93
N GLU A 339 25.14 -10.95 -25.82
CA GLU A 339 26.07 -12.04 -25.48
C GLU A 339 27.49 -11.54 -25.16
N SER A 340 27.84 -10.28 -25.47
CA SER A 340 29.22 -9.78 -25.46
C SER A 340 29.65 -8.98 -24.22
N SER A 341 28.76 -8.68 -23.27
CA SER A 341 29.04 -7.74 -22.17
C SER A 341 28.95 -8.40 -20.77
N LEU A 342 30.08 -8.92 -20.27
CA LEU A 342 30.22 -9.45 -18.90
C LEU A 342 31.62 -9.20 -18.32
N LEU A 343 31.77 -8.19 -17.46
CA LEU A 343 32.92 -8.04 -16.56
C LEU A 343 32.48 -7.30 -15.27
N ASP A 344 31.81 -7.98 -14.34
CA ASP A 344 32.14 -7.97 -12.90
C ASP A 344 31.34 -9.03 -12.11
N TYR A 345 31.96 -9.63 -11.10
CA TYR A 345 31.59 -10.94 -10.52
C TYR A 345 30.36 -10.90 -9.59
N GLU A 346 30.05 -9.77 -8.95
CA GLU A 346 28.93 -9.66 -7.99
C GLU A 346 27.56 -9.38 -8.64
N THR A 347 27.53 -9.07 -9.93
CA THR A 347 26.31 -8.83 -10.73
C THR A 347 25.98 -9.95 -11.71
N ARG A 348 26.80 -11.00 -11.77
CA ARG A 348 26.75 -12.00 -12.85
C ARG A 348 25.42 -12.77 -12.91
N ASP A 349 24.94 -13.31 -11.78
CA ASP A 349 23.65 -14.03 -11.71
C ASP A 349 22.44 -13.16 -12.08
N ILE A 350 22.51 -11.86 -11.79
CA ILE A 350 21.43 -10.90 -12.01
C ILE A 350 21.44 -10.41 -13.45
N VAL A 351 22.62 -10.16 -14.02
CA VAL A 351 22.82 -9.80 -15.42
C VAL A 351 22.49 -10.99 -16.33
N GLU A 352 22.88 -12.20 -15.95
CA GLU A 352 22.52 -13.44 -16.67
C GLU A 352 21.01 -13.62 -16.71
N LYS A 353 20.30 -13.53 -15.58
CA LYS A 353 18.82 -13.62 -15.56
C LYS A 353 18.12 -12.50 -16.35
N ARG A 354 18.64 -11.27 -16.30
CA ARG A 354 18.09 -10.15 -17.09
C ARG A 354 18.27 -10.41 -18.58
N ASN A 355 19.45 -10.88 -18.99
CA ASN A 355 19.77 -11.18 -20.37
C ASN A 355 19.03 -12.42 -20.87
N GLU A 356 18.79 -13.43 -20.04
CA GLU A 356 17.92 -14.57 -20.35
C GLU A 356 16.48 -14.14 -20.63
N ILE A 357 15.91 -13.24 -19.80
CA ILE A 357 14.57 -12.71 -20.03
C ILE A 357 14.54 -11.88 -21.30
N PHE A 358 15.53 -11.02 -21.53
CA PHE A 358 15.64 -10.20 -22.74
C PHE A 358 15.77 -11.06 -24.01
N LYS A 359 16.60 -12.10 -23.95
CA LYS A 359 16.77 -13.10 -25.01
C LYS A 359 15.46 -13.83 -25.29
N ALA A 360 14.74 -14.27 -24.26
CA ALA A 360 13.42 -14.89 -24.42
C ALA A 360 12.39 -13.95 -25.09
N VAL A 361 12.44 -12.64 -24.82
CA VAL A 361 11.58 -11.64 -25.50
C VAL A 361 11.91 -11.56 -26.99
N LEU A 362 13.20 -11.49 -27.31
CA LEU A 362 13.68 -11.35 -28.68
C LEU A 362 13.42 -12.62 -29.49
N GLU A 363 13.66 -13.80 -28.91
CA GLU A 363 13.33 -15.10 -29.50
C GLU A 363 11.83 -15.25 -29.75
N TYR A 364 10.98 -14.84 -28.80
CA TYR A 364 9.53 -14.82 -28.99
C TYR A 364 9.10 -13.87 -30.10
N THR A 365 9.67 -12.66 -30.13
CA THR A 365 9.39 -11.66 -31.18
C THR A 365 9.76 -12.20 -32.55
N LYS A 366 10.93 -12.83 -32.67
CA LYS A 366 11.39 -13.48 -33.89
C LYS A 366 10.43 -14.59 -34.33
N ALA A 367 10.03 -15.47 -33.41
CA ALA A 367 9.10 -16.56 -33.71
C ALA A 367 7.73 -16.07 -34.20
N VAL A 368 7.20 -14.99 -33.63
CA VAL A 368 5.93 -14.38 -34.08
C VAL A 368 6.07 -13.81 -35.48
N VAL A 369 7.14 -13.06 -35.75
CA VAL A 369 7.36 -12.44 -37.07
C VAL A 369 7.65 -13.48 -38.15
N GLU A 370 8.46 -14.50 -37.86
CA GLU A 370 8.76 -15.59 -38.80
C GLU A 370 7.52 -16.41 -39.15
N ARG A 371 6.60 -16.61 -38.18
CA ARG A 371 5.31 -17.27 -38.44
C ARG A 371 4.50 -16.51 -39.48
N GLU A 372 4.31 -15.20 -39.31
CA GLU A 372 3.52 -14.40 -40.25
C GLU A 372 4.20 -14.29 -41.63
N LEU A 373 5.54 -14.20 -41.69
CA LEU A 373 6.32 -14.26 -42.95
C LEU A 373 6.19 -15.60 -43.69
N SER A 374 5.91 -16.69 -42.96
CA SER A 374 5.70 -18.02 -43.53
C SER A 374 4.28 -18.14 -44.08
N ASP A 375 3.29 -17.61 -43.36
CA ASP A 375 1.89 -17.61 -43.77
C ASP A 375 1.64 -16.74 -45.04
N GLU A 376 2.39 -15.65 -45.24
CA GLU A 376 2.34 -14.86 -46.49
C GLU A 376 2.89 -15.63 -47.72
N LYS A 377 3.83 -16.56 -47.53
CA LYS A 377 4.39 -17.35 -48.64
C LYS A 377 3.45 -18.44 -49.10
N ASP A 378 2.72 -19.07 -48.18
CA ASP A 378 1.76 -20.14 -48.48
C ASP A 378 0.46 -19.60 -49.11
N GLY A 379 0.12 -18.34 -48.87
CA GLY A 379 -1.03 -17.66 -49.50
C GLY A 379 -0.87 -17.40 -51.01
N HIS A 380 0.36 -17.46 -51.55
CA HIS A 380 0.63 -17.18 -52.96
C HIS A 380 0.65 -18.42 -53.88
N GLU A 381 0.58 -19.64 -53.34
CA GLU A 381 0.54 -20.88 -54.14
C GLU A 381 -0.88 -21.46 -54.37
N CYS A 382 -1.94 -20.92 -53.76
CA CYS A 382 -3.32 -21.36 -53.99
C CYS A 382 -4.11 -20.48 -54.98
N GLY A 383 -3.42 -19.97 -56.00
CA GLY A 383 -4.00 -19.05 -56.98
C GLY A 383 -3.31 -19.06 -58.34
N ARG A 384 -3.16 -20.25 -58.96
CA ARG A 384 -3.11 -20.41 -60.43
C ARG A 384 -3.78 -21.70 -60.85
#